data_AF-A0AAU5S421-F1
#
_entry.id   AF-A0AAU5S421-F1
#
_cell.length_a   1.000
_cell.length_b   1.000
_cell.length_c   1.000
_cell.angle_alpha   90.00
_cell.angle_beta   90.00
_cell.angle_gamma   90.00
#
_symmetry.space_group_name_H-M   'P 1'
#
loop_
_entity.id
_entity.type
_entity.pdbx_description
1 polymer ?
#
loop_
_entity_poly.entity_id
_entity_poly.type
_entity_poly.pdbx_seq_one_letter_code
_entity_poly.pdbx_strand_id
1 'polypeptide(L)'
;MQIRKRAGLLALVMGAALLSAVPAQSASAVTPPPCSGGSICFWSEDGFSGATWEWTAASGYRDMPPQFHDHVGSFVAGVNACFINWQPVQKRQVLNGDWRATYLEDFGGQIDGVGPGSC
;
A
#
# COMPACT_ATOMS: atom_id res chain seq x y z
N MET A 1 20.93 -35.05 -57.38
CA MET A 1 19.73 -35.87 -57.09
C MET A 1 19.56 -35.93 -55.58
N GLN A 2 18.35 -35.62 -55.11
CA GLN A 2 17.99 -35.18 -53.75
C GLN A 2 17.37 -36.33 -52.92
N ILE A 3 17.35 -36.15 -51.58
CA ILE A 3 16.56 -36.89 -50.55
C ILE A 3 17.20 -38.27 -50.17
N ARG A 4 17.29 -38.75 -48.91
CA ARG A 4 16.35 -38.64 -47.78
C ARG A 4 17.00 -38.75 -46.38
N LYS A 5 16.88 -37.66 -45.63
CA LYS A 5 16.29 -37.52 -44.26
C LYS A 5 16.45 -38.70 -43.28
N ARG A 6 17.20 -38.43 -42.19
CA ARG A 6 17.36 -39.24 -40.97
C ARG A 6 16.04 -39.30 -40.20
N ALA A 7 15.56 -40.50 -39.87
CA ALA A 7 14.46 -40.71 -38.93
C ALA A 7 15.05 -41.01 -37.54
N GLY A 8 15.05 -40.01 -36.67
CA GLY A 8 15.41 -40.17 -35.26
C GLY A 8 14.19 -40.65 -34.46
N LEU A 9 14.40 -41.66 -33.60
CA LEU A 9 13.39 -42.18 -32.68
C LEU A 9 12.91 -41.08 -31.72
N LEU A 10 11.59 -40.92 -31.60
CA LEU A 10 10.98 -40.15 -30.50
C LEU A 10 10.96 -41.01 -29.23
N ALA A 11 11.72 -40.61 -28.22
CA ALA A 11 11.55 -41.07 -26.85
C ALA A 11 10.59 -40.10 -26.13
N LEU A 12 9.41 -40.59 -25.76
CA LEU A 12 8.42 -39.83 -24.99
C LEU A 12 8.78 -39.93 -23.50
N VAL A 13 9.33 -38.86 -22.92
CA VAL A 13 9.57 -38.79 -21.47
C VAL A 13 8.36 -38.14 -20.82
N MET A 14 7.51 -38.95 -20.18
CA MET A 14 6.43 -38.45 -19.30
C MET A 14 7.06 -37.95 -17.99
N GLY A 15 7.19 -36.64 -17.85
CA GLY A 15 7.51 -35.99 -16.57
C GLY A 15 6.23 -35.79 -15.76
N ALA A 16 6.07 -36.53 -14.66
CA ALA A 16 5.01 -36.28 -13.68
C ALA A 16 5.36 -35.02 -12.88
N ALA A 17 4.63 -33.93 -13.09
CA ALA A 17 4.75 -32.71 -12.30
C ALA A 17 4.11 -32.95 -10.92
N LEU A 18 4.93 -33.05 -9.88
CA LEU A 18 4.50 -33.01 -8.49
C LEU A 18 4.10 -31.56 -8.16
N LEU A 19 2.80 -31.25 -8.19
CA LEU A 19 2.29 -30.00 -7.63
C LEU A 19 2.31 -30.10 -6.11
N SER A 20 3.32 -29.53 -5.48
CA SER A 20 3.32 -29.27 -4.04
C SER A 20 2.19 -28.30 -3.71
N ALA A 21 1.13 -28.81 -3.06
CA ALA A 21 0.06 -27.98 -2.52
C ALA A 21 0.61 -27.16 -1.35
N VAL A 22 0.97 -25.90 -1.61
CA VAL A 22 1.29 -24.94 -0.54
C VAL A 22 -0.03 -24.58 0.14
N PRO A 23 -0.15 -24.69 1.48
CA PRO A 23 -1.35 -24.24 2.17
C PRO A 23 -1.51 -22.74 1.93
N ALA A 24 -2.65 -22.35 1.35
CA ALA A 24 -3.03 -20.95 1.26
C ALA A 24 -3.30 -20.46 2.69
N GLN A 25 -2.37 -19.67 3.23
CA GLN A 25 -2.57 -18.99 4.50
C GLN A 25 -3.67 -17.95 4.27
N SER A 26 -4.86 -18.19 4.82
CA SER A 26 -5.98 -17.25 4.76
C SER A 26 -5.56 -15.93 5.40
N ALA A 27 -5.37 -14.88 4.60
CA ALA A 27 -5.18 -13.54 5.13
C ALA A 27 -6.49 -13.11 5.79
N SER A 28 -6.46 -12.85 7.10
CA SER A 28 -7.59 -12.22 7.79
C SER A 28 -7.86 -10.86 7.16
N ALA A 29 -9.09 -10.63 6.70
CA ALA A 29 -9.49 -9.33 6.19
C ALA A 29 -9.45 -8.31 7.35
N VAL A 30 -8.55 -7.32 7.26
CA VAL A 30 -8.48 -6.22 8.21
C VAL A 30 -9.59 -5.22 7.86
N THR A 31 -10.40 -4.85 8.85
CA THR A 31 -11.43 -3.80 8.70
C THR A 31 -10.87 -2.48 9.21
N PRO A 32 -10.94 -1.38 8.45
CA PRO A 32 -10.49 -0.07 8.92
C PRO A 32 -11.38 0.46 10.06
N PRO A 33 -10.80 1.12 11.08
CA PRO A 33 -11.57 1.89 12.05
C PRO A 33 -12.33 3.05 11.39
N PRO A 34 -13.38 3.58 12.03
CA PRO A 34 -14.05 4.78 11.54
C PRO A 34 -13.10 5.99 11.59
N CYS A 35 -13.24 6.89 10.62
CA CYS A 35 -12.61 8.21 10.62
C CYS A 35 -13.67 9.27 10.31
N SER A 36 -13.57 10.42 10.97
CA SER A 36 -14.50 11.53 10.79
C SER A 36 -14.51 12.01 9.33
N GLY A 37 -15.70 12.34 8.81
CA GLY A 37 -15.81 12.99 7.51
C GLY A 37 -15.12 14.35 7.53
N GLY A 38 -14.33 14.65 6.50
CA GLY A 38 -13.49 15.85 6.47
C GLY A 38 -12.10 15.69 7.10
N SER A 39 -11.74 14.49 7.53
CA SER A 39 -10.48 14.20 8.22
C SER A 39 -9.69 13.08 7.55
N ILE A 40 -8.40 13.01 7.88
CA ILE A 40 -7.55 11.83 7.71
C ILE A 40 -7.11 11.40 9.11
N CYS A 41 -7.32 10.13 9.43
CA CYS A 41 -6.92 9.54 10.69
C CYS A 41 -5.67 8.69 10.45
N PHE A 42 -4.59 9.00 11.16
CA PHE A 42 -3.30 8.34 11.06
C PHE A 42 -2.99 7.52 12.30
N TRP A 43 -2.26 6.44 12.07
CA TRP A 43 -1.69 5.55 13.08
C TRP A 43 -0.20 5.37 12.82
N SER A 44 0.61 5.38 13.88
CA SER A 44 2.06 5.30 13.76
C SER A 44 2.51 3.93 13.27
N GLU A 45 1.77 2.88 13.62
CA GLU A 45 2.09 1.50 13.23
C GLU A 45 1.09 0.95 12.21
N ASP A 46 1.48 -0.15 11.58
CA ASP A 46 0.57 -0.94 10.74
C ASP A 46 -0.60 -1.49 11.59
N GLY A 47 -1.67 -1.90 10.91
CA GLY A 47 -2.85 -2.52 11.51
C GLY A 47 -3.72 -1.55 12.33
N PHE A 48 -3.61 -0.25 12.10
CA PHE A 48 -4.35 0.79 12.81
C PHE A 48 -4.04 0.82 14.32
N SER A 49 -2.75 0.76 14.66
CA SER A 49 -2.27 0.67 16.03
C SER A 49 -1.20 1.73 16.35
N GLY A 50 -0.79 1.81 17.61
CA GLY A 50 0.18 2.80 18.08
C GLY A 50 -0.43 4.17 18.35
N ALA A 51 0.39 5.22 18.17
CA ALA A 51 -0.06 6.59 18.37
C ALA A 51 -1.06 6.99 17.29
N THR A 52 -1.97 7.92 17.61
CA THR A 52 -2.96 8.43 16.65
C THR A 52 -2.81 9.91 16.43
N TRP A 53 -3.10 10.35 15.21
CA TRP A 53 -3.22 11.76 14.88
C TRP A 53 -4.30 11.97 13.83
N GLU A 54 -5.15 12.96 14.07
CA GLU A 54 -6.19 13.36 13.12
C GLU A 54 -5.79 14.69 12.49
N TRP A 55 -5.71 14.70 11.16
CA TRP A 55 -5.68 15.92 10.39
C TRP A 55 -7.08 16.21 9.86
N THR A 56 -7.48 17.49 9.85
CA THR A 56 -8.76 17.93 9.28
C THR A 56 -8.53 18.83 8.07
N ALA A 57 -9.37 18.71 7.04
CA ALA A 57 -9.27 19.55 5.83
C ALA A 57 -9.40 21.05 6.13
N ALA A 58 -10.18 21.42 7.15
CA ALA A 58 -10.32 22.79 7.63
C ALA A 58 -9.02 23.38 8.18
N SER A 59 -8.06 22.53 8.57
CA SER A 59 -6.77 22.95 9.10
C SER A 59 -5.78 23.41 8.02
N GLY A 60 -6.11 23.22 6.74
CA GLY A 60 -5.24 23.52 5.61
C GLY A 60 -4.02 22.58 5.55
N TYR A 61 -2.93 23.04 4.95
CA TYR A 61 -1.67 22.30 4.99
C TYR A 61 -1.14 22.21 6.41
N ARG A 62 -0.64 21.03 6.79
CA ARG A 62 0.06 20.78 8.05
C ARG A 62 1.24 19.85 7.81
N ASP A 63 2.39 20.18 8.40
CA ASP A 63 3.46 19.21 8.58
C ASP A 63 2.98 18.08 9.50
N MET A 64 3.51 16.88 9.27
CA MET A 64 3.34 15.77 10.18
C MET A 64 3.91 16.12 11.56
N PRO A 65 3.22 15.78 12.66
CA PRO A 65 3.82 15.84 13.98
C PRO A 65 5.10 14.99 14.02
N PRO A 66 6.06 15.29 14.91
CA PRO A 66 7.36 14.62 14.92
C PRO A 66 7.32 13.08 14.94
N GLN A 67 6.30 12.48 15.57
CA GLN A 67 6.15 11.02 15.65
C GLN A 67 5.53 10.37 14.40
N PHE A 68 5.07 11.17 13.44
CA PHE A 68 4.43 10.74 12.19
C PHE A 68 5.22 11.16 10.95
N HIS A 69 6.21 12.05 11.10
CA HIS A 69 7.12 12.43 10.03
C HIS A 69 7.93 11.22 9.61
N ASP A 70 7.85 10.82 8.34
CA ASP A 70 8.41 9.56 7.83
C ASP A 70 7.97 8.30 8.60
N HIS A 71 6.84 8.36 9.33
CA HIS A 71 6.43 7.28 10.23
C HIS A 71 4.91 7.15 10.36
N VAL A 72 4.24 6.83 9.26
CA VAL A 72 2.81 6.46 9.24
C VAL A 72 2.66 5.01 8.82
N GLY A 73 2.31 4.14 9.75
CA GLY A 73 2.04 2.73 9.44
C GLY A 73 0.66 2.46 8.86
N SER A 74 -0.35 3.27 9.21
CA SER A 74 -1.68 3.09 8.61
C SER A 74 -2.54 4.35 8.64
N PHE A 75 -3.53 4.41 7.76
CA PHE A 75 -4.44 5.54 7.69
C PHE A 75 -5.84 5.15 7.19
N VAL A 76 -6.81 6.02 7.50
CA VAL A 76 -8.16 6.02 6.93
C VAL A 76 -8.49 7.45 6.50
N ALA A 77 -9.00 7.60 5.28
CA ALA A 77 -9.36 8.88 4.69
C ALA A 77 -10.87 9.10 4.68
N GLY A 78 -11.34 10.11 5.42
CA GLY A 78 -12.72 10.61 5.37
C GLY A 78 -12.89 11.82 4.43
N VAL A 79 -11.86 12.16 3.65
CA VAL A 79 -11.84 13.29 2.71
C VAL A 79 -10.72 13.10 1.67
N ASN A 80 -10.82 13.81 0.55
CA ASN A 80 -9.71 13.89 -0.41
C ASN A 80 -8.57 14.75 0.18
N ALA A 81 -7.34 14.27 0.04
CA ALA A 81 -6.14 14.95 0.52
C ALA A 81 -4.95 14.71 -0.41
N CYS A 82 -3.93 15.54 -0.24
CA CYS A 82 -2.63 15.36 -0.85
C CYS A 82 -1.57 15.09 0.22
N PHE A 83 -0.97 13.91 0.17
CA PHE A 83 0.15 13.51 1.03
C PHE A 83 1.45 13.96 0.36
N ILE A 84 2.38 14.53 1.12
CA ILE A 84 3.55 15.22 0.58
C ILE A 84 4.82 14.73 1.28
N ASN A 85 5.83 14.40 0.48
CA ASN A 85 7.24 14.30 0.86
C ASN A 85 7.95 15.50 0.21
N TRP A 86 8.87 16.16 0.90
CA TRP A 86 9.65 17.29 0.39
C TRP A 86 11.05 16.89 -0.09
N GLN A 87 11.58 15.73 0.30
CA GLN A 87 12.94 15.31 -0.04
C GLN A 87 13.06 13.83 -0.47
N PRO A 88 12.97 13.53 -1.78
CA PRO A 88 12.64 14.44 -2.88
C PRO A 88 11.17 14.84 -2.85
N VAL A 89 10.83 15.94 -3.54
CA VAL A 89 9.42 16.37 -3.63
C VAL A 89 8.61 15.29 -4.34
N GLN A 90 7.74 14.64 -3.59
CA GLN A 90 6.79 13.64 -4.08
C GLN A 90 5.42 13.91 -3.48
N LYS A 91 4.39 13.61 -4.25
CA LYS A 91 3.01 13.81 -3.84
C LYS A 91 2.20 12.56 -4.11
N ARG A 92 1.24 12.27 -3.22
CA ARG A 92 0.33 11.16 -3.38
C ARG A 92 -1.10 11.60 -3.13
N GLN A 93 -1.93 11.43 -4.16
CA GLN A 93 -3.36 11.62 -4.05
C GLN A 93 -3.94 10.57 -3.11
N VAL A 94 -4.79 11.03 -2.19
CA VAL A 94 -5.64 10.18 -1.36
C VAL A 94 -7.09 10.62 -1.57
N LEU A 95 -7.98 9.66 -1.76
CA LEU A 95 -9.40 9.88 -1.99
C LEU A 95 -10.21 9.54 -0.73
N ASN A 96 -11.38 10.18 -0.61
CA ASN A 96 -12.34 9.84 0.43
C ASN A 96 -12.73 8.35 0.35
N GLY A 97 -12.63 7.64 1.48
CA GLY A 97 -12.86 6.20 1.59
C GLY A 97 -11.59 5.35 1.46
N ASP A 98 -10.46 5.93 1.05
CA ASP A 98 -9.19 5.21 1.00
C ASP A 98 -8.73 4.83 2.41
N TRP A 99 -8.11 3.66 2.52
CA TRP A 99 -7.41 3.24 3.73
C TRP A 99 -6.29 2.27 3.40
N ARG A 100 -5.27 2.25 4.26
CA ARG A 100 -4.18 1.28 4.20
C ARG A 100 -3.88 0.81 5.61
N ALA A 101 -3.97 -0.49 5.83
CA ALA A 101 -3.57 -1.12 7.09
C ALA A 101 -2.05 -1.40 7.14
N THR A 102 -1.36 -1.35 6.01
CA THR A 102 0.10 -1.54 5.93
C THR A 102 0.62 -0.45 5.01
N TYR A 103 1.31 0.53 5.57
CA TYR A 103 1.68 1.75 4.85
C TYR A 103 3.07 2.28 5.19
N LEU A 104 3.69 1.76 6.26
CA LEU A 104 5.00 2.23 6.72
C LEU A 104 6.08 2.05 5.66
N GLU A 105 6.12 0.89 5.00
CA GLU A 105 7.11 0.60 3.95
C GLU A 105 6.82 1.26 2.59
N ASP A 106 5.71 1.99 2.47
CA ASP A 106 5.31 2.69 1.25
C ASP A 106 5.60 4.21 1.39
N PHE A 107 4.60 5.08 1.21
CA PHE A 107 4.76 6.52 1.38
C PHE A 107 4.53 6.95 2.83
N GLY A 108 4.03 6.06 3.68
CA GLY A 108 3.94 6.32 5.12
C GLY A 108 5.31 6.50 5.77
N GLY A 109 6.34 5.82 5.26
CA GLY A 109 7.74 5.99 5.67
C GLY A 109 8.46 7.19 5.04
N GLN A 110 7.72 8.08 4.36
CA GLN A 110 8.26 9.20 3.57
C GLN A 110 7.41 10.48 3.71
N ILE A 111 6.32 10.43 4.47
CA ILE A 111 5.34 11.52 4.49
C ILE A 111 5.79 12.60 5.47
N ASP A 112 5.96 13.80 4.94
CA ASP A 112 6.37 14.98 5.70
C ASP A 112 5.18 15.86 6.09
N GLY A 113 4.13 15.84 5.27
CA GLY A 113 2.98 16.73 5.45
C GLY A 113 1.75 16.29 4.67
N VAL A 114 0.65 16.98 4.97
CA VAL A 114 -0.66 16.70 4.39
C VAL A 114 -1.40 18.00 4.08
N GLY A 115 -2.08 18.03 2.94
CA GLY A 115 -2.85 19.19 2.48
C GLY A 115 -4.22 18.82 1.91
N PRO A 116 -5.14 19.79 1.76
CA PRO A 116 -6.49 19.54 1.30
C PRO A 116 -6.59 19.30 -0.20
N GLY A 117 -7.56 18.47 -0.60
CA GLY A 117 -7.98 18.33 -1.99
C GLY A 117 -7.07 17.42 -2.82
N SER A 118 -6.68 17.89 -4.00
CA SER A 118 -5.88 17.12 -4.96
C SER A 118 -4.41 17.48 -4.94
N CYS A 119 -3.58 16.49 -5.30
CA CYS A 119 -2.21 16.72 -5.75
C CYS A 119 -2.20 17.12 -7.24
#